data_AF-A0ABC8BQR4-F1
#
_entry.id   AF-A0ABC8BQR4-F1
#
_cell.length_a   1.000
_cell.length_b   1.000
_cell.length_c   1.000
_cell.angle_alpha   90.00
_cell.angle_beta   90.00
_cell.angle_gamma   90.00
#
_symmetry.space_group_name_H-M   'P 1'
#
loop_
_entity.id
_entity.type
_entity.pdbx_description
1 polymer ?
#
loop_
_entity_poly.entity_id
_entity_poly.type
_entity_poly.pdbx_seq_one_letter_code
_entity_poly.pdbx_strand_id
1 'polypeptide(L)'
;MKRPPVPLPADHIPPGTAAWRTPDARRWLDAAPARWARPVVAVPVLAASLVWDIAASPVDACTTAAPCGTDWPGIGLMALLLLTLYWVVRQPRLALVALGAVLAVFFTEGRSTAVFEEVSALVFLLAAAFTAVGLVHRLALAGRQRELALEAAGAVTHPLPAAARTFRRGRFSFLLAALMLAATVFGVWQTQRVADAYEERAARATQVSGVVTAVQQDGDDIAVLTVEADGRTHRFETDFPEDFPEDSRVDVVVDGDWAALVAEPFDAFGWEMLVMLASVAGLAFFANGVDGRTRARRLRREPLPVLRVLVREDHDDSRTWVFAADDREGLRPILHFHSMYAFEEEDEEEDIDDASEVDLSRVADIFRGEDPPPPLREAVLYGAPCTGAELAFVARDDPDDPDAPDEVSVQCSTTAVKSAVEGGPKLGAWSRRLESARGTKSAKNARRSVDEIAAGLTPTAAPRVWKAHGFSRAIGLGLLVVQGGGIWAALDDGLSWTWLWLIVGVPWLVTAVSTALTWRITADRDGLWVTGAWRVRQVRWDEITAVRHSDNGIHLRLGKDSTVEVSPTGWVWLERRLGREPHAVRAAEELGALLLRPELRPLEEAPTARQGMPVGPPLVALSVLWGAAVLLLL
;
A
#
# COMPACT_ATOMS: atom_id res chain seq x y z
N MET A 1 36.61 -5.52 -15.43
CA MET A 1 36.46 -6.97 -15.72
C MET A 1 35.10 -7.41 -15.19
N LYS A 2 34.31 -8.17 -15.95
CA LYS A 2 33.00 -8.68 -15.47
C LYS A 2 33.27 -9.77 -14.43
N ARG A 3 32.71 -9.64 -13.22
CA ARG A 3 32.83 -10.67 -12.18
C ARG A 3 32.04 -11.90 -12.65
N PRO A 4 32.64 -13.11 -12.68
CA PRO A 4 31.89 -14.31 -12.99
C PRO A 4 30.78 -14.53 -11.95
N PRO A 5 29.70 -15.26 -12.30
CA PRO A 5 28.69 -15.62 -11.32
C PRO A 5 29.33 -16.36 -10.14
N VAL A 6 28.86 -16.08 -8.92
CA VAL A 6 29.28 -16.80 -7.71
C VAL A 6 28.74 -18.23 -7.83
N PRO A 7 29.63 -19.24 -7.88
CA PRO A 7 29.21 -20.62 -8.07
C PRO A 7 28.56 -21.17 -6.80
N LEU A 8 27.56 -22.04 -6.98
CA LEU A 8 26.99 -22.81 -5.89
C LEU A 8 27.86 -24.07 -5.69
N PRO A 9 28.26 -24.44 -4.46
CA PRO A 9 29.05 -25.64 -4.24
C PRO A 9 28.31 -26.88 -4.75
N ALA A 10 29.05 -27.83 -5.32
CA ALA A 10 28.48 -28.99 -6.00
C ALA A 10 27.62 -29.87 -5.06
N ASP A 11 27.96 -29.92 -3.78
CA ASP A 11 27.26 -30.70 -2.76
C ASP A 11 25.84 -30.16 -2.48
N HIS A 12 25.59 -28.89 -2.80
CA HIS A 12 24.28 -28.24 -2.69
C HIS A 12 23.48 -28.24 -4.00
N ILE A 13 24.02 -28.84 -5.07
CA ILE A 13 23.31 -29.03 -6.34
C ILE A 13 22.80 -30.47 -6.39
N PRO A 14 21.48 -30.71 -6.27
CA PRO A 14 20.94 -32.05 -6.32
C PRO A 14 21.31 -32.76 -7.64
N PRO A 15 21.63 -34.06 -7.61
CA PRO A 15 22.06 -34.79 -8.79
C PRO A 15 20.94 -34.83 -9.84
N GLY A 16 21.32 -34.68 -11.11
CA GLY A 16 20.36 -34.67 -12.23
C GLY A 16 19.59 -33.35 -12.39
N THR A 17 19.93 -32.29 -11.64
CA THR A 17 19.31 -30.98 -11.81
C THR A 17 19.59 -30.41 -13.20
N ALA A 18 18.54 -30.15 -13.97
CA ALA A 18 18.64 -29.54 -15.30
C ALA A 18 18.98 -28.05 -15.19
N ALA A 19 19.83 -27.57 -16.10
CA ALA A 19 20.10 -26.14 -16.24
C ALA A 19 18.98 -25.47 -17.03
N TRP A 20 18.36 -24.42 -16.50
CA TRP A 20 17.35 -23.66 -17.23
C TRP A 20 18.02 -22.79 -18.29
N ARG A 21 18.05 -23.25 -19.54
CA ARG A 21 18.76 -22.58 -20.64
C ARG A 21 17.95 -21.45 -21.24
N THR A 22 18.63 -20.49 -21.86
CA THR A 22 18.02 -19.32 -22.50
C THR A 22 16.90 -19.67 -23.49
N PRO A 23 16.99 -20.71 -24.35
CA PRO A 23 15.89 -21.09 -25.24
C PRO A 23 14.62 -21.51 -24.48
N ASP A 24 14.76 -22.31 -23.43
CA ASP A 24 13.64 -22.80 -22.62
C ASP A 24 13.01 -21.66 -21.79
N ALA A 25 13.86 -20.81 -21.23
CA ALA A 25 13.47 -19.59 -20.54
C ALA A 25 12.69 -18.64 -21.45
N ARG A 26 13.10 -18.49 -22.72
CA ARG A 26 12.37 -17.69 -23.72
C ARG A 26 11.02 -18.29 -24.07
N ARG A 27 10.95 -19.60 -24.33
CA ARG A 27 9.66 -20.29 -24.56
C ARG A 27 8.70 -20.07 -23.39
N TRP A 28 9.22 -20.11 -22.16
CA TRP A 28 8.44 -19.84 -20.95
C TRP A 28 7.98 -18.37 -20.84
N LEU A 29 8.84 -17.41 -21.20
CA LEU A 29 8.52 -15.98 -21.25
C LEU A 29 7.49 -15.64 -22.33
N ASP A 30 7.58 -16.27 -23.50
CA ASP A 30 6.63 -16.08 -24.61
C ASP A 30 5.22 -16.57 -24.23
N ALA A 31 5.12 -17.51 -23.29
CA ALA A 31 3.88 -17.93 -22.67
C ALA A 31 3.37 -16.99 -21.56
N ALA A 32 3.92 -15.78 -21.40
CA ALA A 32 3.44 -14.82 -20.41
C ALA A 32 2.12 -14.14 -20.84
N PRO A 33 1.25 -13.74 -19.88
CA PRO A 33 0.00 -13.07 -20.21
C PRO A 33 0.16 -11.82 -21.08
N ALA A 34 -0.66 -11.76 -22.12
CA ALA A 34 -0.72 -10.62 -23.03
C ALA A 34 -1.09 -9.33 -22.28
N ARG A 35 -0.64 -8.17 -22.81
CA ARG A 35 -0.82 -6.87 -22.13
C ARG A 35 -2.29 -6.49 -21.91
N TRP A 36 -3.18 -6.85 -22.83
CA TRP A 36 -4.62 -6.55 -22.72
C TRP A 36 -5.30 -7.32 -21.56
N ALA A 37 -4.79 -8.50 -21.22
CA ALA A 37 -5.33 -9.32 -20.12
C ALA A 37 -4.82 -8.86 -18.74
N ARG A 38 -3.98 -7.83 -18.68
CA ARG A 38 -3.49 -7.29 -17.41
C ARG A 38 -4.63 -6.55 -16.70
N PRO A 39 -4.69 -6.63 -15.37
CA PRO A 39 -5.77 -6.00 -14.60
C PRO A 39 -5.80 -4.47 -14.72
N VAL A 40 -4.72 -3.85 -15.18
CA VAL A 40 -4.60 -2.38 -15.33
C VAL A 40 -5.66 -1.78 -16.26
N VAL A 41 -6.16 -2.54 -17.23
CA VAL A 41 -7.26 -2.09 -18.11
C VAL A 41 -8.60 -2.60 -17.61
N ALA A 42 -8.70 -3.89 -17.28
CA ALA A 42 -9.95 -4.51 -16.88
C ALA A 42 -10.55 -3.90 -15.61
N VAL A 43 -9.74 -3.62 -14.58
CA VAL A 43 -10.20 -3.07 -13.29
C VAL A 43 -10.83 -1.69 -13.44
N PRO A 44 -10.17 -0.67 -14.03
CA PRO A 44 -10.78 0.65 -14.16
C PRO A 44 -11.98 0.66 -15.11
N VAL A 45 -11.96 -0.15 -16.19
CA VAL A 45 -13.11 -0.26 -17.09
C VAL A 45 -14.31 -0.85 -16.36
N LEU A 46 -14.11 -1.95 -15.62
CA LEU A 46 -15.17 -2.58 -14.84
C LEU A 46 -15.70 -1.65 -13.73
N ALA A 47 -14.80 -0.98 -13.00
CA ALA A 47 -15.17 -0.03 -11.96
C ALA A 47 -15.92 1.20 -12.53
N ALA A 48 -15.46 1.77 -13.64
CA ALA A 48 -16.13 2.90 -14.27
C ALA A 48 -17.50 2.52 -14.85
N SER A 49 -17.62 1.34 -15.46
CA SER A 49 -18.92 0.85 -15.95
C SER A 49 -19.90 0.62 -14.81
N LEU A 50 -19.43 0.14 -13.66
CA LEU A 50 -20.25 -0.05 -12.47
C LEU A 50 -20.71 1.30 -11.90
N VAL A 51 -19.79 2.25 -11.72
CA VAL A 51 -20.13 3.59 -11.21
C VAL A 51 -21.12 4.28 -12.13
N TRP A 52 -20.97 4.14 -13.44
CA TRP A 52 -21.96 4.66 -14.39
C TRP A 52 -23.30 3.95 -14.23
N ASP A 53 -23.32 2.62 -14.13
CA ASP A 53 -24.57 1.87 -13.93
C ASP A 53 -25.31 2.28 -12.65
N ILE A 54 -24.59 2.44 -11.55
CA ILE A 54 -25.14 2.94 -10.28
C ILE A 54 -25.68 4.37 -10.45
N ALA A 55 -24.88 5.28 -11.03
CA ALA A 55 -25.28 6.68 -11.21
C ALA A 55 -26.43 6.89 -12.22
N ALA A 56 -26.62 5.96 -13.15
CA ALA A 56 -27.70 5.99 -14.12
C ALA A 56 -28.97 5.28 -13.62
N SER A 57 -28.86 4.47 -12.56
CA SER A 57 -30.00 3.77 -11.99
C SER A 57 -30.83 4.74 -11.15
N PRO A 58 -32.15 4.81 -11.35
CA PRO A 58 -33.01 5.58 -10.47
C PRO A 58 -32.96 5.01 -9.06
N VAL A 59 -32.81 5.88 -8.06
CA VAL A 59 -32.98 5.52 -6.64
C VAL A 59 -34.47 5.60 -6.34
N ASP A 60 -35.05 4.56 -5.78
CA ASP A 60 -36.45 4.57 -5.36
C ASP A 60 -36.60 5.48 -4.15
N ALA A 61 -37.56 6.42 -4.21
CA ALA A 61 -37.82 7.36 -3.13
C ALA A 61 -38.30 6.64 -1.86
N CYS A 62 -37.84 7.12 -0.70
CA CYS A 62 -38.25 6.59 0.60
C CYS A 62 -39.73 6.90 0.84
N THR A 63 -40.56 5.90 1.16
CA THR A 63 -41.99 6.12 1.44
C THR A 63 -42.46 5.41 2.70
N THR A 64 -43.61 5.80 3.25
CA THR A 64 -44.23 5.07 4.37
C THR A 64 -44.49 3.59 4.04
N ALA A 65 -44.73 3.25 2.78
CA ALA A 65 -45.00 1.88 2.33
C ALA A 65 -43.72 1.07 2.06
N ALA A 66 -42.61 1.74 1.79
CA ALA A 66 -41.30 1.17 1.55
C ALA A 66 -40.25 2.10 2.20
N PRO A 67 -40.08 2.01 3.52
CA PRO A 67 -39.17 2.88 4.25
C PRO A 67 -37.72 2.54 3.91
N CYS A 68 -36.86 3.55 3.90
CA CYS A 68 -35.42 3.40 3.73
C CYS A 68 -34.82 2.83 5.01
N GLY A 69 -34.84 1.50 5.11
CA GLY A 69 -34.14 0.75 6.15
C GLY A 69 -32.78 0.26 5.64
N THR A 70 -32.25 -0.76 6.31
CA THR A 70 -30.95 -1.32 5.95
C THR A 70 -30.97 -2.05 4.61
N ASP A 71 -30.07 -1.70 3.69
CA ASP A 71 -29.91 -2.38 2.40
C ASP A 71 -28.80 -3.44 2.44
N TRP A 72 -29.02 -4.49 3.24
CA TRP A 72 -28.07 -5.60 3.31
C TRP A 72 -27.76 -6.28 1.96
N PRO A 73 -28.75 -6.50 1.06
CA PRO A 73 -28.48 -7.02 -0.27
C PRO A 73 -27.55 -6.14 -1.09
N GLY A 74 -27.81 -4.83 -1.18
CA GLY A 74 -26.97 -3.89 -1.92
C GLY A 74 -25.57 -3.75 -1.32
N ILE A 75 -25.46 -3.69 0.01
CA ILE A 75 -24.17 -3.71 0.72
C ILE A 75 -23.39 -4.99 0.40
N GLY A 76 -24.06 -6.13 0.43
CA GLY A 76 -23.47 -7.43 0.10
C GLY A 76 -22.96 -7.48 -1.35
N LEU A 77 -23.75 -6.97 -2.30
CA LEU A 77 -23.37 -6.87 -3.71
C LEU A 77 -22.17 -5.94 -3.89
N MET A 78 -22.16 -4.77 -3.25
CA MET A 78 -21.06 -3.81 -3.30
C MET A 78 -19.78 -4.39 -2.70
N ALA A 79 -19.87 -5.09 -1.57
CA ALA A 79 -18.73 -5.79 -0.97
C ALA A 79 -18.18 -6.87 -1.93
N LEU A 80 -19.06 -7.65 -2.56
CA LEU A 80 -18.69 -8.67 -3.55
C LEU A 80 -18.03 -8.06 -4.79
N LEU A 81 -18.50 -6.91 -5.26
CA LEU A 81 -17.93 -6.16 -6.38
C LEU A 81 -16.51 -5.66 -6.06
N LEU A 82 -16.31 -5.01 -4.90
CA LEU A 82 -15.00 -4.55 -4.45
C LEU A 82 -14.01 -5.72 -4.29
N LEU A 83 -14.46 -6.84 -3.73
CA LEU A 83 -13.69 -8.09 -3.66
C LEU A 83 -13.34 -8.64 -5.05
N THR A 84 -14.28 -8.58 -5.99
CA THR A 84 -14.04 -9.00 -7.38
C THR A 84 -12.93 -8.16 -8.01
N LEU A 85 -12.97 -6.83 -7.89
CA LEU A 85 -11.91 -5.94 -8.39
C LEU A 85 -10.55 -6.27 -7.76
N TYR A 86 -10.53 -6.51 -6.44
CA TYR A 86 -9.33 -6.93 -5.72
C TYR A 86 -8.78 -8.27 -6.25
N TRP A 87 -9.64 -9.28 -6.42
CA TRP A 87 -9.26 -10.61 -6.90
C TRP A 87 -8.87 -10.62 -8.36
N VAL A 88 -9.43 -9.75 -9.21
CA VAL A 88 -8.99 -9.59 -10.61
C VAL A 88 -7.49 -9.28 -10.63
N VAL A 89 -6.98 -8.49 -9.69
CA VAL A 89 -5.54 -8.22 -9.58
C VAL A 89 -4.78 -9.43 -9.03
N ARG A 90 -5.26 -10.00 -7.91
CA ARG A 90 -4.47 -10.93 -7.07
C ARG A 90 -4.71 -12.42 -7.33
N GLN A 91 -5.95 -12.82 -7.51
CA GLN A 91 -6.39 -14.22 -7.48
C GLN A 91 -7.40 -14.53 -8.60
N PRO A 92 -6.93 -14.84 -9.84
CA PRO A 92 -7.81 -14.93 -11.00
C PRO A 92 -8.87 -16.04 -10.92
N ARG A 93 -8.65 -17.10 -10.14
CA ARG A 93 -9.66 -18.16 -9.92
C ARG A 93 -10.83 -17.66 -9.08
N LEU A 94 -10.55 -16.98 -7.97
CA LEU A 94 -11.60 -16.39 -7.13
C LEU A 94 -12.33 -15.27 -7.87
N ALA A 95 -11.60 -14.47 -8.64
CA ALA A 95 -12.18 -13.41 -9.45
C ALA A 95 -13.24 -13.93 -10.44
N LEU A 96 -13.00 -15.08 -11.09
CA LEU A 96 -13.99 -15.68 -12.00
C LEU A 96 -15.26 -16.13 -11.26
N VAL A 97 -15.10 -16.76 -10.09
CA VAL A 97 -16.24 -17.20 -9.27
C VAL A 97 -17.04 -15.99 -8.77
N ALA A 98 -16.35 -14.97 -8.27
CA ALA A 98 -16.96 -13.75 -7.74
C ALA A 98 -17.66 -12.95 -8.84
N LEU A 99 -17.03 -12.80 -10.01
CA LEU A 99 -17.64 -12.17 -11.17
C LEU A 99 -18.89 -12.92 -11.64
N GLY A 100 -18.86 -14.26 -11.61
CA GLY A 100 -20.05 -15.07 -11.88
C GLY A 100 -21.17 -14.84 -10.88
N ALA A 101 -20.85 -14.71 -9.59
CA ALA A 101 -21.84 -14.39 -8.55
C ALA A 101 -22.42 -12.97 -8.71
N VAL A 102 -21.58 -11.97 -9.01
CA VAL A 102 -22.03 -10.61 -9.34
C VAL A 102 -23.00 -10.62 -10.51
N LEU A 103 -22.65 -11.31 -11.61
CA LEU A 103 -23.53 -11.42 -12.77
C LEU A 103 -24.82 -12.17 -12.44
N ALA A 104 -24.77 -13.20 -11.61
CA ALA A 104 -25.98 -13.91 -11.17
C ALA A 104 -26.93 -12.98 -10.41
N VAL A 105 -26.42 -12.20 -9.45
CA VAL A 105 -27.21 -11.20 -8.71
C VAL A 105 -27.81 -10.16 -9.66
N PHE A 106 -26.97 -9.62 -10.56
CA PHE A 106 -27.39 -8.66 -11.58
C PHE A 106 -28.55 -9.18 -12.44
N PHE A 107 -28.55 -10.46 -12.82
CA PHE A 107 -29.65 -11.05 -13.58
C PHE A 107 -30.89 -11.38 -12.72
N THR A 108 -30.74 -11.74 -11.45
CA THR A 108 -31.88 -12.06 -10.57
C THR A 108 -32.70 -10.84 -10.15
N GLU A 109 -32.09 -9.64 -10.12
CA GLU A 109 -32.77 -8.37 -9.81
C GLU A 109 -33.59 -7.84 -11.00
N GLY A 110 -33.91 -8.67 -12.00
CA GLY A 110 -34.74 -8.28 -13.13
C GLY A 110 -34.04 -7.43 -14.18
N ARG A 111 -32.77 -7.02 -13.98
CA ARG A 111 -31.99 -6.21 -14.94
C ARG A 111 -31.66 -6.91 -16.26
N SER A 112 -32.09 -8.15 -16.46
CA SER A 112 -32.00 -8.83 -17.76
C SER A 112 -32.68 -8.07 -18.91
N THR A 113 -33.79 -7.36 -18.64
CA THR A 113 -34.47 -6.50 -19.61
C THR A 113 -33.76 -5.16 -19.76
N ALA A 114 -33.22 -4.63 -18.66
CA ALA A 114 -32.42 -3.40 -18.62
C ALA A 114 -31.21 -3.44 -19.56
N VAL A 115 -30.61 -4.61 -19.83
CA VAL A 115 -29.53 -4.74 -20.82
C VAL A 115 -29.91 -4.23 -22.21
N PHE A 116 -31.19 -4.35 -22.58
CA PHE A 116 -31.69 -3.92 -23.87
C PHE A 116 -32.24 -2.48 -23.85
N GLU A 117 -32.49 -1.92 -22.67
CA GLU A 117 -33.10 -0.60 -22.47
C GLU A 117 -32.08 0.46 -22.04
N GLU A 118 -31.05 0.05 -21.31
CA GLU A 118 -30.04 0.91 -20.68
C GLU A 118 -28.63 0.63 -21.23
N VAL A 119 -28.00 1.68 -21.75
CA VAL A 119 -26.62 1.58 -22.29
C VAL A 119 -25.61 1.24 -21.19
N SER A 120 -25.83 1.69 -19.94
CA SER A 120 -24.94 1.42 -18.81
C SER A 120 -24.85 -0.07 -18.49
N ALA A 121 -25.99 -0.76 -18.42
CA ALA A 121 -26.09 -2.19 -18.18
C ALA A 121 -25.34 -3.01 -19.25
N LEU A 122 -25.50 -2.64 -20.53
CA LEU A 122 -24.77 -3.28 -21.63
C LEU A 122 -23.25 -3.08 -21.52
N VAL A 123 -22.81 -1.86 -21.19
CA VAL A 123 -21.38 -1.54 -21.02
C VAL A 123 -20.79 -2.34 -19.84
N PHE A 124 -21.51 -2.45 -18.73
CA PHE A 124 -21.09 -3.27 -17.59
C PHE A 124 -20.92 -4.75 -17.96
N LEU A 125 -21.88 -5.33 -18.70
CA LEU A 125 -21.78 -6.72 -19.16
C LEU A 125 -20.59 -6.94 -20.11
N LEU A 126 -20.33 -6.00 -21.03
CA LEU A 126 -19.16 -6.08 -21.90
C LEU A 126 -17.84 -5.98 -21.12
N ALA A 127 -17.79 -5.11 -20.10
CA ALA A 127 -16.64 -5.00 -19.20
C ALA A 127 -16.42 -6.28 -18.37
N ALA A 128 -17.48 -6.88 -17.87
CA ALA A 128 -17.46 -8.15 -17.17
C ALA A 128 -16.98 -9.29 -18.09
N ALA A 129 -17.52 -9.38 -19.30
CA ALA A 129 -17.10 -10.38 -20.29
C ALA A 129 -15.61 -10.22 -20.67
N PHE A 130 -15.16 -8.99 -20.94
CA PHE A 130 -13.76 -8.69 -21.21
C PHE A 130 -12.85 -9.11 -20.04
N THR A 131 -13.27 -8.82 -18.80
CA THR A 131 -12.57 -9.21 -17.58
C THR A 131 -12.48 -10.74 -17.47
N ALA A 132 -13.58 -11.46 -17.68
CA ALA A 132 -13.62 -12.92 -17.64
C ALA A 132 -12.67 -13.55 -18.68
N VAL A 133 -12.68 -13.05 -19.92
CA VAL A 133 -11.79 -13.51 -20.99
C VAL A 133 -10.31 -13.27 -20.61
N GLY A 134 -10.00 -12.11 -20.03
CA GLY A 134 -8.66 -11.81 -19.53
C GLY A 134 -8.21 -12.73 -18.38
N LEU A 135 -9.11 -13.08 -17.47
CA LEU A 135 -8.84 -13.99 -16.36
C LEU A 135 -8.58 -15.43 -16.86
N VAL A 136 -9.41 -15.93 -17.78
CA VAL A 136 -9.24 -17.25 -18.40
C VAL A 136 -7.91 -17.31 -19.15
N HIS A 137 -7.59 -16.28 -19.93
CA HIS A 137 -6.31 -16.17 -20.66
C HIS A 137 -5.10 -16.27 -19.71
N ARG A 138 -5.14 -15.55 -18.58
CA ARG A 138 -4.08 -15.59 -17.56
C ARG A 138 -3.94 -16.97 -16.93
N LEU A 139 -5.05 -17.66 -16.65
CA LEU A 139 -5.02 -19.00 -16.08
C LEU A 139 -4.47 -20.03 -17.06
N ALA A 140 -4.89 -19.98 -18.33
CA ALA A 140 -4.40 -20.86 -19.39
C ALA A 140 -2.89 -20.70 -19.59
N LEU A 141 -2.41 -19.46 -19.66
CA LEU A 141 -0.99 -19.17 -19.82
C LEU A 141 -0.14 -19.51 -18.59
N ALA A 142 -0.67 -19.35 -17.38
CA ALA A 142 0.00 -19.85 -16.17
C ALA A 142 0.11 -21.39 -16.19
N GLY A 143 -0.89 -22.09 -16.73
CA GLY A 143 -0.83 -23.53 -17.00
C GLY A 143 0.26 -23.89 -18.00
N ARG A 144 0.32 -23.18 -19.13
CA ARG A 144 1.34 -23.39 -20.16
C ARG A 144 2.76 -23.13 -19.65
N GLN A 145 2.95 -22.08 -18.85
CA GLN A 145 4.23 -21.79 -18.19
C GLN A 145 4.65 -22.93 -17.27
N ARG A 146 3.71 -23.51 -16.51
CA ARG A 146 3.99 -24.66 -15.65
C ARG A 146 4.43 -25.88 -16.47
N GLU A 147 3.77 -26.18 -17.58
CA GLU A 147 4.15 -27.28 -18.47
C GLU A 147 5.57 -27.11 -19.02
N LEU A 148 5.89 -25.93 -19.55
CA LEU A 148 7.21 -25.62 -20.10
C LEU A 148 8.32 -25.67 -19.03
N ALA A 149 8.00 -25.25 -17.80
CA ALA A 149 8.91 -25.35 -16.68
C ALA A 149 9.20 -26.80 -16.28
N LEU A 150 8.18 -27.67 -16.32
CA LEU A 150 8.33 -29.10 -16.08
C LEU A 150 9.12 -29.78 -17.21
N GLU A 151 8.88 -29.42 -18.46
CA GLU A 151 9.66 -29.88 -19.62
C GLU A 151 11.15 -29.52 -19.46
N ALA A 152 11.44 -28.28 -19.03
CA ALA A 152 12.81 -27.82 -18.80
C ALA A 152 13.49 -28.50 -17.60
N ALA A 153 12.75 -28.82 -16.54
CA ALA A 153 13.28 -29.48 -15.36
C ALA A 153 13.56 -30.98 -15.58
N GLY A 154 12.84 -31.61 -16.52
CA GLY A 154 12.93 -33.03 -16.79
C GLY A 154 12.20 -33.88 -15.73
N ALA A 155 12.47 -35.19 -15.74
CA ALA A 155 11.78 -36.16 -14.87
C ALA A 155 12.31 -36.19 -13.42
N VAL A 156 13.44 -35.53 -13.14
CA VAL A 156 14.10 -35.56 -11.83
C VAL A 156 13.37 -34.61 -10.88
N THR A 157 13.03 -35.12 -9.69
CA THR A 157 12.40 -34.35 -8.64
C THR A 157 13.13 -34.58 -7.32
N HIS A 158 13.19 -33.55 -6.47
CA HIS A 158 13.89 -33.59 -5.20
C HIS A 158 13.01 -33.04 -4.07
N PRO A 159 13.15 -33.55 -2.84
CA PRO A 159 12.43 -33.00 -1.70
C PRO A 159 12.88 -31.56 -1.42
N LEU A 160 11.96 -30.76 -0.88
CA LEU A 160 12.27 -29.40 -0.42
C LEU A 160 13.33 -29.43 0.71
N PRO A 161 14.33 -28.52 0.72
CA PRO A 161 15.30 -28.38 1.81
C PRO A 161 14.63 -28.23 3.17
N ALA A 162 15.24 -28.74 4.24
CA ALA A 162 14.64 -28.78 5.58
C ALA A 162 14.34 -27.36 6.12
N ALA A 163 15.28 -26.43 6.01
CA ALA A 163 15.08 -25.00 6.26
C ALA A 163 13.80 -24.42 5.62
N ALA A 164 13.53 -24.71 4.34
CA ALA A 164 12.34 -24.20 3.66
C ALA A 164 11.02 -24.84 4.16
N ARG A 165 11.07 -25.95 4.90
CA ARG A 165 9.88 -26.59 5.49
C ARG A 165 9.41 -25.90 6.76
N THR A 166 10.23 -25.13 7.45
CA THR A 166 9.82 -24.40 8.66
C THR A 166 9.00 -23.16 8.28
N PHE A 167 9.36 -22.46 7.19
CA PHE A 167 8.79 -21.18 6.75
C PHE A 167 7.23 -21.14 6.69
N ARG A 168 6.58 -20.55 7.72
CA ARG A 168 5.11 -20.54 7.87
C ARG A 168 4.49 -19.27 7.28
N ARG A 169 3.73 -19.41 6.20
CA ARG A 169 3.01 -18.29 5.56
C ARG A 169 1.54 -18.21 5.97
N GLY A 170 1.01 -16.99 6.04
CA GLY A 170 -0.43 -16.71 6.13
C GLY A 170 -0.99 -16.49 7.54
N ARG A 171 -0.20 -16.71 8.61
CA ARG A 171 -0.64 -16.48 10.00
C ARG A 171 -1.09 -15.04 10.24
N PHE A 172 -0.27 -14.07 9.83
CA PHE A 172 -0.61 -12.66 9.94
C PHE A 172 -1.88 -12.30 9.16
N SER A 173 -2.06 -12.84 7.96
CA SER A 173 -3.28 -12.63 7.18
C SER A 173 -4.52 -13.22 7.86
N PHE A 174 -4.42 -14.38 8.51
CA PHE A 174 -5.54 -14.92 9.28
C PHE A 174 -5.88 -14.10 10.53
N LEU A 175 -4.87 -13.58 11.24
CA LEU A 175 -5.09 -12.70 12.39
C LEU A 175 -5.85 -11.45 11.96
N LEU A 176 -5.39 -10.79 10.89
CA LEU A 176 -6.04 -9.60 10.37
C LEU A 176 -7.44 -9.90 9.79
N ALA A 177 -7.62 -11.04 9.14
CA ALA A 177 -8.93 -11.50 8.69
C ALA A 177 -9.90 -11.68 9.87
N ALA A 178 -9.47 -12.32 10.96
CA ALA A 178 -10.29 -12.52 12.14
C ALA A 178 -10.70 -11.20 12.79
N LEU A 179 -9.76 -10.25 12.91
CA LEU A 179 -10.04 -8.91 13.44
C LEU A 179 -11.08 -8.16 12.59
N MET A 180 -10.91 -8.16 11.28
CA MET A 180 -11.83 -7.47 10.37
C MET A 180 -13.21 -8.14 10.33
N LEU A 181 -13.28 -9.47 10.32
CA LEU A 181 -14.56 -10.18 10.39
C LEU A 181 -15.27 -9.99 11.73
N ALA A 182 -14.52 -9.85 12.84
CA ALA A 182 -15.10 -9.48 14.12
C ALA A 182 -15.70 -8.06 14.08
N ALA A 183 -15.03 -7.11 13.41
CA ALA A 183 -15.59 -5.79 13.18
C ALA A 183 -16.86 -5.84 12.31
N THR A 184 -16.91 -6.69 11.29
CA THR A 184 -18.14 -6.95 10.51
C THR A 184 -19.28 -7.44 11.39
N VAL A 185 -19.05 -8.46 12.23
CA VAL A 185 -20.06 -9.00 13.14
C VAL A 185 -20.52 -7.94 14.14
N PHE A 186 -19.58 -7.13 14.66
CA PHE A 186 -19.89 -6.02 15.55
C PHE A 186 -20.76 -4.95 14.88
N GLY A 187 -20.43 -4.56 13.64
CA GLY A 187 -21.23 -3.61 12.87
C GLY A 187 -22.65 -4.10 12.63
N VAL A 188 -22.82 -5.36 12.20
CA VAL A 188 -24.16 -5.96 12.04
C VAL A 188 -24.93 -5.96 13.36
N TRP A 189 -24.26 -6.31 14.47
CA TRP A 189 -24.89 -6.30 15.79
C TRP A 189 -25.32 -4.88 16.22
N GLN A 190 -24.50 -3.86 15.95
CA GLN A 190 -24.85 -2.47 16.27
C GLN A 190 -26.03 -1.98 15.42
N THR A 191 -26.01 -2.25 14.12
CA THR A 191 -27.15 -1.93 13.24
C THR A 191 -28.44 -2.57 13.74
N GLN A 192 -28.40 -3.85 14.10
CA GLN A 192 -29.57 -4.55 14.66
C GLN A 192 -30.03 -3.90 15.97
N ARG A 193 -29.12 -3.51 16.86
CA ARG A 193 -29.49 -2.83 18.10
C ARG A 193 -30.17 -1.47 17.87
N VAL A 194 -29.74 -0.72 16.87
CA VAL A 194 -30.38 0.55 16.49
C VAL A 194 -31.77 0.30 15.92
N ALA A 195 -31.90 -0.66 15.01
CA ALA A 195 -33.17 -1.05 14.42
C ALA A 195 -34.17 -1.56 15.48
N ASP A 196 -33.75 -2.49 16.35
CA ASP A 196 -34.59 -3.04 17.43
C ASP A 196 -35.06 -1.92 18.38
N ALA A 197 -34.16 -1.00 18.75
CA ALA A 197 -34.50 0.12 19.63
C ALA A 197 -35.51 1.08 18.98
N TYR A 198 -35.38 1.32 17.67
CA TYR A 198 -36.35 2.08 16.89
C TYR A 198 -37.70 1.35 16.87
N GLU A 199 -37.74 0.07 16.47
CA GLU A 199 -38.97 -0.70 16.35
C GLU A 199 -39.74 -0.79 17.68
N GLU A 200 -39.04 -1.04 18.79
CA GLU A 200 -39.64 -1.07 20.12
C GLU A 200 -40.25 0.28 20.51
N ARG A 201 -39.62 1.39 20.13
CA ARG A 201 -40.10 2.73 20.43
C ARG A 201 -41.25 3.14 19.52
N ALA A 202 -41.12 2.90 18.22
CA ALA A 202 -42.15 3.14 17.21
C ALA A 202 -43.43 2.36 17.52
N ALA A 203 -43.32 1.12 18.03
CA ALA A 203 -44.49 0.32 18.43
C ALA A 203 -45.30 0.92 19.59
N ARG A 204 -44.70 1.79 20.40
CA ARG A 204 -45.38 2.52 21.49
C ARG A 204 -45.77 3.95 21.11
N ALA A 205 -45.23 4.45 20.00
CA ALA A 205 -45.45 5.80 19.52
C ALA A 205 -46.82 5.96 18.84
N THR A 206 -47.32 7.19 18.80
CA THR A 206 -48.50 7.54 18.01
C THR A 206 -48.07 7.99 16.61
N GLN A 207 -48.63 7.36 15.58
CA GLN A 207 -48.40 7.77 14.20
C GLN A 207 -49.31 8.94 13.84
N VAL A 208 -48.72 10.02 13.31
CA VAL A 208 -49.41 11.26 12.92
C VAL A 208 -48.95 11.66 11.52
N SER A 209 -49.87 12.18 10.70
CA SER A 209 -49.54 12.75 9.40
C SER A 209 -49.26 14.25 9.55
N GLY A 210 -48.08 14.69 9.10
CA GLY A 210 -47.64 16.08 9.12
C GLY A 210 -47.48 16.67 7.72
N VAL A 211 -47.28 17.99 7.67
CA VAL A 211 -46.95 18.73 6.43
C VAL A 211 -45.55 19.31 6.56
N VAL A 212 -44.72 19.13 5.53
CA VAL A 212 -43.38 19.73 5.44
C VAL A 212 -43.55 21.23 5.21
N THR A 213 -43.10 22.06 6.15
CA THR A 213 -43.26 23.52 6.10
C THR A 213 -41.98 24.25 5.68
N ALA A 214 -40.82 23.61 5.84
CA ALA A 214 -39.54 24.13 5.36
C ALA A 214 -38.53 23.01 5.18
N VAL A 215 -37.68 23.14 4.17
CA VAL A 215 -36.48 22.31 3.99
C VAL A 215 -35.26 23.22 4.09
N GLN A 216 -34.44 23.05 5.12
CA GLN A 216 -33.20 23.81 5.28
C GLN A 216 -32.00 22.94 4.88
N GLN A 217 -31.24 23.44 3.92
CA GLN A 217 -29.99 22.84 3.47
C GLN A 217 -28.85 23.82 3.78
N ASP A 218 -28.13 23.61 4.88
CA ASP A 218 -26.99 24.44 5.26
C ASP A 218 -25.71 23.88 4.60
N GLY A 219 -25.44 24.28 3.35
CA GLY A 219 -24.16 23.94 2.68
C GLY A 219 -23.95 22.43 2.42
N ASP A 220 -22.77 21.91 2.79
CA ASP A 220 -22.36 20.50 2.66
C ASP A 220 -22.90 19.61 3.83
N ASP A 221 -23.75 20.15 4.72
CA ASP A 221 -24.30 19.44 5.89
C ASP A 221 -25.64 18.73 5.60
N ILE A 222 -26.04 17.85 6.54
CA ILE A 222 -27.29 17.09 6.56
C ILE A 222 -28.50 18.02 6.43
N ALA A 223 -29.45 17.70 5.54
CA ALA A 223 -30.63 18.51 5.35
C ALA A 223 -31.61 18.35 6.53
N VAL A 224 -32.22 19.46 6.96
CA VAL A 224 -33.16 19.46 8.08
C VAL A 224 -34.56 19.80 7.59
N LEU A 225 -35.46 18.82 7.68
CA LEU A 225 -36.89 18.95 7.42
C LEU A 225 -37.59 19.53 8.64
N THR A 226 -38.42 20.54 8.42
CA THR A 226 -39.35 21.06 9.42
C THR A 226 -40.76 20.61 9.06
N VAL A 227 -41.40 19.85 9.96
CA VAL A 227 -42.72 19.26 9.73
C VAL A 227 -43.67 19.74 10.82
N GLU A 228 -44.84 20.24 10.42
CA GLU A 228 -45.93 20.56 11.34
C GLU A 228 -46.87 19.34 11.47
N ALA A 229 -46.95 18.78 12.67
CA ALA A 229 -47.78 17.62 13.00
C ALA A 229 -48.37 17.77 14.41
N ASP A 230 -49.65 17.41 14.60
CA ASP A 230 -50.36 17.54 15.88
C ASP A 230 -50.29 18.94 16.54
N GLY A 231 -50.27 19.99 15.70
CA GLY A 231 -50.15 21.38 16.17
C GLY A 231 -48.79 21.73 16.78
N ARG A 232 -47.78 20.89 16.57
CA ARG A 232 -46.38 21.10 16.97
C ARG A 232 -45.47 21.07 15.75
N THR A 233 -44.34 21.73 15.87
CA THR A 233 -43.29 21.71 14.85
C THR A 233 -42.20 20.72 15.27
N HIS A 234 -41.90 19.77 14.41
CA HIS A 234 -40.84 18.78 14.57
C HIS A 234 -39.74 19.03 13.54
N ARG A 235 -38.48 18.79 13.93
CA ARG A 235 -37.32 18.88 13.03
C ARG A 235 -36.72 17.50 12.87
N PHE A 236 -36.43 17.13 11.63
CA PHE A 236 -35.86 15.84 11.27
C PHE A 236 -34.65 16.05 10.38
N GLU A 237 -33.57 15.34 10.67
CA GLU A 237 -32.46 15.17 9.73
C GLU A 237 -32.90 14.19 8.64
N THR A 238 -32.54 14.47 7.39
CA THR A 238 -32.85 13.63 6.23
C THR A 238 -31.68 13.57 5.26
N ASP A 239 -31.51 12.40 4.65
CA ASP A 239 -30.50 12.16 3.62
C ASP A 239 -31.01 12.51 2.21
N PHE A 240 -32.35 12.52 2.01
CA PHE A 240 -32.99 12.72 0.71
C PHE A 240 -34.00 13.87 0.76
N PRO A 241 -33.55 15.13 0.95
CA PRO A 241 -34.46 16.28 1.00
C PRO A 241 -35.30 16.45 -0.28
N GLU A 242 -34.81 15.97 -1.42
CA GLU A 242 -35.54 15.95 -2.70
C GLU A 242 -36.83 15.12 -2.68
N ASP A 243 -36.93 14.11 -1.82
CA ASP A 243 -38.10 13.24 -1.69
C ASP A 243 -39.22 13.90 -0.87
N PHE A 244 -38.91 14.99 -0.16
CA PHE A 244 -39.81 15.67 0.77
C PHE A 244 -39.94 17.17 0.44
N PRO A 245 -40.53 17.54 -0.71
CA PRO A 245 -40.70 18.94 -1.07
C PRO A 245 -41.61 19.67 -0.07
N GLU A 246 -41.46 20.99 0.02
CA GLU A 246 -42.36 21.84 0.83
C GLU A 246 -43.83 21.59 0.44
N ASP A 247 -44.72 21.68 1.41
CA ASP A 247 -46.15 21.35 1.32
C ASP A 247 -46.47 19.87 1.06
N SER A 248 -45.48 18.97 1.05
CA SER A 248 -45.72 17.52 0.99
C SER A 248 -46.22 16.97 2.33
N ARG A 249 -46.98 15.87 2.27
CA ARG A 249 -47.45 15.15 3.47
C ARG A 249 -46.50 14.00 3.78
N VAL A 250 -46.09 13.93 5.04
CA VAL A 250 -45.22 12.87 5.55
C VAL A 250 -45.83 12.24 6.79
N ASP A 251 -45.56 10.95 6.99
CA ASP A 251 -45.98 10.25 8.21
C ASP A 251 -44.82 10.26 9.21
N VAL A 252 -45.13 10.65 10.44
CA VAL A 252 -44.19 10.70 11.56
C VAL A 252 -44.71 9.88 12.73
N VAL A 253 -43.80 9.26 13.47
CA VAL A 253 -44.09 8.61 14.76
C VAL A 253 -43.64 9.52 15.89
N VAL A 254 -44.50 9.76 16.88
CA VAL A 254 -44.24 10.65 18.01
C VAL A 254 -44.42 9.90 19.33
N ASP A 255 -43.41 9.96 20.20
CA ASP A 255 -43.39 9.39 21.56
C ASP A 255 -42.79 10.41 22.55
N GLY A 256 -43.65 11.25 23.12
CA GLY A 256 -43.26 12.33 24.02
C GLY A 256 -42.49 13.43 23.29
N ASP A 257 -41.23 13.64 23.67
CA ASP A 257 -40.32 14.60 23.04
C ASP A 257 -39.56 14.00 21.83
N TRP A 258 -39.67 12.68 21.63
CA TRP A 258 -39.05 12.00 20.49
C TRP A 258 -40.03 11.95 19.31
N ALA A 259 -39.51 12.20 18.11
CA ALA A 259 -40.23 11.96 16.88
C ALA A 259 -39.25 11.40 15.83
N ALA A 260 -39.76 10.60 14.88
CA ALA A 260 -39.00 10.15 13.71
C ALA A 260 -39.90 10.10 12.47
N LEU A 261 -39.29 10.21 11.28
CA LEU A 261 -39.96 9.97 10.01
C LEU A 261 -40.24 8.48 9.87
N VAL A 262 -41.40 8.12 9.32
CA VAL A 262 -41.69 6.71 9.01
C VAL A 262 -40.95 6.26 7.75
N ALA A 263 -40.76 7.17 6.79
CA ALA A 263 -40.03 6.91 5.56
C ALA A 263 -38.52 6.71 5.79
N GLU A 264 -37.94 7.39 6.78
CA GLU A 264 -36.53 7.32 7.19
C GLU A 264 -36.44 6.98 8.69
N PRO A 265 -36.61 5.70 9.06
CA PRO A 265 -36.82 5.28 10.44
C PRO A 265 -35.59 5.48 11.34
N PHE A 266 -34.39 5.15 10.85
CA PHE A 266 -33.15 5.27 11.61
C PHE A 266 -31.96 5.37 10.65
N ASP A 267 -30.90 6.06 11.09
CA ASP A 267 -29.63 6.06 10.37
C ASP A 267 -28.76 4.87 10.82
N ALA A 268 -28.42 4.01 9.85
CA ALA A 268 -27.48 2.91 10.01
C ALA A 268 -26.27 3.02 9.08
N PHE A 269 -26.15 4.09 8.30
CA PHE A 269 -25.20 4.21 7.19
C PHE A 269 -23.76 4.02 7.64
N GLY A 270 -23.37 4.64 8.77
CA GLY A 270 -22.04 4.47 9.35
C GLY A 270 -21.70 3.01 9.67
N TRP A 271 -22.64 2.28 10.26
CA TRP A 271 -22.47 0.87 10.61
C TRP A 271 -22.44 -0.01 9.37
N GLU A 272 -23.30 0.26 8.39
CA GLU A 272 -23.34 -0.42 7.10
C GLU A 272 -22.02 -0.25 6.34
N MET A 273 -21.45 0.95 6.38
CA MET A 273 -20.15 1.23 5.78
C MET A 273 -19.02 0.47 6.46
N LEU A 274 -19.06 0.39 7.79
CA LEU A 274 -18.12 -0.43 8.56
C LEU A 274 -18.26 -1.92 8.19
N VAL A 275 -19.48 -2.45 8.10
CA VAL A 275 -19.75 -3.85 7.70
C VAL A 275 -19.20 -4.12 6.31
N MET A 276 -19.45 -3.24 5.34
CA MET A 276 -18.95 -3.37 3.97
C MET A 276 -17.41 -3.38 3.94
N LEU A 277 -16.77 -2.35 4.48
CA LEU A 277 -15.31 -2.21 4.40
C LEU A 277 -14.59 -3.32 5.18
N ALA A 278 -15.08 -3.65 6.37
CA ALA A 278 -14.52 -4.70 7.20
C ALA A 278 -14.72 -6.09 6.57
N SER A 279 -15.87 -6.36 5.93
CA SER A 279 -16.10 -7.65 5.26
C SER A 279 -15.21 -7.81 4.03
N VAL A 280 -15.06 -6.76 3.21
CA VAL A 280 -14.14 -6.74 2.07
C VAL A 280 -12.70 -7.00 2.54
N ALA A 281 -12.23 -6.27 3.54
CA ALA A 281 -10.89 -6.44 4.08
C ALA A 281 -10.70 -7.86 4.68
N GLY A 282 -11.65 -8.30 5.50
CA GLY A 282 -11.63 -9.60 6.18
C GLY A 282 -11.58 -10.77 5.20
N LEU A 283 -12.45 -10.77 4.19
CA LEU A 283 -12.49 -11.81 3.15
C LEU A 283 -11.25 -11.76 2.25
N ALA A 284 -10.73 -10.57 1.93
CA ALA A 284 -9.48 -10.44 1.17
C ALA A 284 -8.29 -11.03 1.94
N PHE A 285 -8.14 -10.71 3.22
CA PHE A 285 -7.08 -11.27 4.06
C PHE A 285 -7.24 -12.77 4.29
N PHE A 286 -8.47 -13.24 4.48
CA PHE A 286 -8.77 -14.66 4.59
C PHE A 286 -8.36 -15.42 3.33
N ALA A 287 -8.78 -14.94 2.15
CA ALA A 287 -8.42 -15.52 0.86
C ALA A 287 -6.90 -15.52 0.63
N ASN A 288 -6.18 -14.47 1.04
CA ASN A 288 -4.72 -14.43 0.97
C ASN A 288 -4.05 -15.42 1.92
N GLY A 289 -4.59 -15.58 3.14
CA GLY A 289 -4.13 -16.56 4.11
C GLY A 289 -4.30 -18.00 3.61
N VAL A 290 -5.47 -18.32 3.05
CA VAL A 290 -5.75 -19.62 2.44
C VAL A 290 -4.86 -19.86 1.21
N ASP A 291 -4.74 -18.88 0.31
CA ASP A 291 -3.88 -18.98 -0.87
C ASP A 291 -2.41 -19.20 -0.47
N GLY A 292 -1.87 -18.41 0.46
CA GLY A 292 -0.51 -18.61 0.98
C GLY A 292 -0.31 -19.97 1.65
N ARG A 293 -1.29 -20.44 2.44
CA ARG A 293 -1.21 -21.75 3.10
C ARG A 293 -1.31 -22.91 2.11
N THR A 294 -2.15 -22.79 1.09
CA THR A 294 -2.30 -23.83 0.06
C THR A 294 -1.07 -23.95 -0.81
N ARG A 295 -0.44 -22.83 -1.18
CA ARG A 295 0.83 -22.81 -1.93
C ARG A 295 2.00 -23.35 -1.11
N ALA A 296 2.15 -22.93 0.14
CA ALA A 296 3.16 -23.47 1.04
C ALA A 296 2.99 -24.98 1.25
N ARG A 297 1.74 -25.46 1.39
CA ARG A 297 1.46 -26.91 1.47
C ARG A 297 1.82 -27.65 0.20
N ARG A 298 1.58 -27.08 -0.99
CA ARG A 298 1.97 -27.69 -2.27
C ARG A 298 3.48 -27.79 -2.40
N LEU A 299 4.21 -26.76 -1.99
CA LEU A 299 5.66 -26.76 -1.99
C LEU A 299 6.25 -27.83 -1.06
N ARG A 300 5.54 -28.20 0.02
CA ARG A 300 6.01 -29.18 1.02
C ARG A 300 5.59 -30.63 0.75
N ARG A 301 4.56 -30.89 -0.06
CA ARG A 301 3.89 -32.21 -0.13
C ARG A 301 4.55 -33.21 -1.06
N GLU A 302 5.21 -32.76 -2.12
CA GLU A 302 5.71 -33.63 -3.20
C GLU A 302 7.18 -33.33 -3.48
N PRO A 303 7.96 -34.33 -3.93
CA PRO A 303 9.22 -34.07 -4.63
C PRO A 303 8.98 -33.05 -5.74
N LEU A 304 9.78 -31.99 -5.74
CA LEU A 304 9.60 -30.83 -6.61
C LEU A 304 10.52 -30.93 -7.82
N PRO A 305 10.10 -30.43 -9.00
CA PRO A 305 11.03 -30.20 -10.09
C PRO A 305 12.08 -29.19 -9.67
N VAL A 306 13.32 -29.40 -10.12
CA VAL A 306 14.45 -28.58 -9.73
C VAL A 306 15.14 -28.03 -10.98
N LEU A 307 15.45 -26.73 -10.97
CA LEU A 307 16.11 -26.03 -12.07
C LEU A 307 17.34 -25.28 -11.54
N ARG A 308 18.47 -25.46 -12.20
CA ARG A 308 19.64 -24.59 -11.98
C ARG A 308 19.44 -23.29 -12.75
N VAL A 309 19.60 -22.17 -12.05
CA VAL A 309 19.32 -20.81 -12.52
C VAL A 309 20.40 -19.86 -12.03
N LEU A 310 20.36 -18.61 -12.50
CA LEU A 310 21.13 -17.51 -11.94
C LEU A 310 20.17 -16.55 -11.23
N VAL A 311 20.55 -16.02 -10.07
CA VAL A 311 19.73 -15.06 -9.31
C VAL A 311 20.52 -13.81 -8.96
N ARG A 312 19.82 -12.68 -8.90
CA ARG A 312 20.35 -11.43 -8.39
C ARG A 312 19.26 -10.70 -7.62
N GLU A 313 19.61 -10.18 -6.46
CA GLU A 313 18.74 -9.29 -5.70
C GLU A 313 18.89 -7.85 -6.19
N ASP A 314 17.80 -7.11 -6.27
CA ASP A 314 17.80 -5.70 -6.63
C ASP A 314 17.89 -4.84 -5.37
N HIS A 315 18.95 -4.03 -5.26
CA HIS A 315 19.19 -3.12 -4.14
C HIS A 315 18.02 -2.15 -3.89
N ASP A 316 17.30 -1.74 -4.94
CA ASP A 316 16.27 -0.68 -4.85
C ASP A 316 14.88 -1.21 -4.43
N ASP A 317 14.58 -2.51 -4.58
CA ASP A 317 13.23 -3.08 -4.39
C ASP A 317 13.27 -4.42 -3.62
N SER A 318 14.44 -4.89 -3.17
CA SER A 318 14.64 -6.20 -2.51
C SER A 318 14.07 -7.39 -3.30
N ARG A 319 13.99 -7.24 -4.64
CA ARG A 319 13.42 -8.27 -5.52
C ARG A 319 14.51 -9.20 -6.00
N THR A 320 14.25 -10.49 -5.85
CA THR A 320 15.02 -11.52 -6.50
C THR A 320 14.60 -11.60 -7.97
N TRP A 321 15.54 -11.32 -8.86
CA TRP A 321 15.42 -11.55 -10.29
C TRP A 321 16.09 -12.88 -10.65
N VAL A 322 15.42 -13.68 -11.47
CA VAL A 322 15.91 -14.98 -11.94
C VAL A 322 16.25 -14.92 -13.42
N PHE A 323 17.41 -15.45 -13.79
CA PHE A 323 17.99 -15.49 -15.12
C PHE A 323 18.29 -16.93 -15.53
N ALA A 324 18.48 -17.14 -16.83
CA ALA A 324 18.85 -18.44 -17.37
C ALA A 324 20.27 -18.82 -16.90
N ALA A 325 20.53 -20.11 -16.72
CA ALA A 325 21.83 -20.62 -16.25
C ALA A 325 23.00 -20.28 -17.20
N ASP A 326 22.72 -20.06 -18.48
CA ASP A 326 23.67 -19.65 -19.51
C ASP A 326 23.77 -18.13 -19.70
N ASP A 327 22.89 -17.34 -19.08
CA ASP A 327 22.94 -15.87 -19.09
C ASP A 327 23.89 -15.33 -18.02
N ARG A 328 25.19 -15.63 -18.19
CA ARG A 328 26.24 -15.24 -17.23
C ARG A 328 26.42 -13.74 -17.06
N GLU A 329 25.83 -12.94 -17.94
CA GLU A 329 25.83 -11.48 -17.82
C GLU A 329 24.62 -10.96 -17.01
N GLY A 330 23.59 -11.80 -16.80
CA GLY A 330 22.35 -11.43 -16.13
C GLY A 330 21.65 -10.28 -16.85
N LEU A 331 21.48 -10.39 -18.18
CA LEU A 331 20.92 -9.36 -19.06
C LEU A 331 19.44 -9.60 -19.37
N ARG A 332 18.94 -10.82 -19.16
CA ARG A 332 17.62 -11.25 -19.60
C ARG A 332 16.89 -11.88 -18.43
N PRO A 333 16.28 -11.07 -17.56
CA PRO A 333 15.50 -11.58 -16.45
C PRO A 333 14.29 -12.33 -17.01
N ILE A 334 13.95 -13.43 -16.38
CA ILE A 334 12.86 -14.33 -16.77
C ILE A 334 11.66 -14.07 -15.87
N LEU A 335 11.90 -14.02 -14.57
CA LEU A 335 10.88 -13.82 -13.57
C LEU A 335 11.45 -13.12 -12.35
N HIS A 336 10.55 -12.63 -11.51
CA HIS A 336 10.90 -11.98 -10.26
C HIS A 336 9.88 -12.24 -9.15
N PHE A 337 10.35 -12.16 -7.91
CA PHE A 337 9.56 -12.22 -6.68
C PHE A 337 10.36 -11.57 -5.54
N HIS A 338 9.73 -11.34 -4.40
CA HIS A 338 10.44 -11.04 -3.16
C HIS A 338 10.69 -12.36 -2.42
N SER A 339 11.84 -12.50 -1.80
CA SER A 339 12.22 -13.65 -1.00
C SER A 339 12.48 -13.26 0.46
N MET A 340 12.52 -14.25 1.34
CA MET A 340 13.04 -14.14 2.70
C MET A 340 13.86 -15.39 2.99
N TYR A 341 14.86 -15.25 3.85
CA TYR A 341 15.63 -16.36 4.40
C TYR A 341 14.72 -17.31 5.18
N ALA A 342 14.98 -18.60 5.04
CA ALA A 342 14.36 -19.66 5.82
C ALA A 342 15.42 -20.26 6.73
N PHE A 343 15.15 -20.26 8.03
CA PHE A 343 16.06 -20.79 9.05
C PHE A 343 15.57 -22.17 9.51
N GLU A 344 16.50 -23.07 9.83
CA GLU A 344 16.16 -24.25 10.60
C GLU A 344 15.89 -23.78 12.04
N GLU A 345 14.74 -24.16 12.61
CA GLU A 345 14.50 -23.96 14.05
C GLU A 345 15.48 -24.91 14.74
N GLU A 346 16.69 -24.46 15.06
CA GLU A 346 17.51 -25.15 16.06
C GLU A 346 16.78 -24.99 17.41
N ASP A 347 16.59 -26.12 18.11
CA ASP A 347 15.98 -26.19 19.44
C ASP A 347 16.92 -25.58 20.49
N GLU A 348 17.30 -24.33 20.30
CA GLU A 348 18.06 -23.55 21.24
C GLU A 348 17.18 -22.40 21.70
N GLU A 349 16.66 -22.56 22.93
CA GLU A 349 16.48 -21.42 23.84
C GLU A 349 17.85 -20.77 24.06
N GLU A 350 18.42 -20.16 23.02
CA GLU A 350 19.58 -19.31 23.12
C GLU A 350 19.10 -17.88 23.36
N ASP A 351 19.71 -17.29 24.37
CA ASP A 351 19.42 -15.97 24.89
C ASP A 351 19.31 -14.94 23.77
N ILE A 352 18.27 -14.12 23.82
CA ILE A 352 18.13 -12.91 23.01
C ILE A 352 19.16 -11.90 23.53
N ASP A 353 20.44 -12.13 23.24
CA ASP A 353 21.54 -11.20 23.50
C ASP A 353 22.70 -11.29 22.49
N ASP A 354 22.57 -12.07 21.40
CA ASP A 354 23.46 -11.95 20.22
C ASP A 354 22.68 -11.37 19.03
N ALA A 355 22.30 -10.09 19.17
CA ALA A 355 22.06 -9.25 18.00
C ALA A 355 23.42 -9.04 17.32
N SER A 356 23.70 -9.86 16.30
CA SER A 356 24.81 -9.70 15.35
C SER A 356 25.07 -8.21 15.13
N GLU A 357 26.29 -7.77 15.42
CA GLU A 357 26.77 -6.40 15.29
C GLU A 357 26.67 -6.01 13.80
N VAL A 358 25.49 -5.56 13.37
CA VAL A 358 25.22 -5.21 11.96
C VAL A 358 26.31 -4.26 11.50
N ASP A 359 27.12 -4.69 10.52
CA ASP A 359 28.24 -3.89 10.03
C ASP A 359 27.72 -2.58 9.43
N LEU A 360 27.69 -1.54 10.29
CA LEU A 360 27.23 -0.20 9.99
C LEU A 360 28.07 0.45 8.88
N SER A 361 29.23 -0.12 8.54
CA SER A 361 30.07 0.31 7.43
C SER A 361 29.54 -0.18 6.08
N ARG A 362 29.09 -1.43 5.96
CA ARG A 362 28.45 -2.00 4.76
C ARG A 362 27.05 -1.46 4.52
N VAL A 363 26.26 -1.31 5.59
CA VAL A 363 25.00 -0.55 5.55
C VAL A 363 25.29 0.88 5.11
N ALA A 364 26.39 1.48 5.60
CA ALA A 364 26.81 2.77 5.09
C ALA A 364 27.20 2.72 3.61
N ASP A 365 27.86 1.72 3.07
CA ASP A 365 28.27 1.66 1.64
C ASP A 365 27.09 1.43 0.68
N ILE A 366 26.12 0.59 1.06
CA ILE A 366 24.81 0.42 0.38
C ILE A 366 24.11 1.77 0.28
N PHE A 367 24.01 2.50 1.39
CA PHE A 367 23.42 3.83 1.41
C PHE A 367 24.28 4.89 0.68
N ARG A 368 25.61 4.69 0.56
CA ARG A 368 26.56 5.54 -0.19
C ARG A 368 26.40 5.36 -1.70
N GLY A 369 25.67 4.34 -2.17
CA GLY A 369 25.53 4.02 -3.59
C GLY A 369 26.86 3.64 -4.24
N GLU A 370 27.85 3.31 -3.41
CA GLU A 370 29.19 2.86 -3.78
C GLU A 370 29.27 1.33 -3.80
N ASP A 371 28.24 0.65 -3.28
CA ASP A 371 28.12 -0.79 -3.33
C ASP A 371 27.83 -1.25 -4.78
N PRO A 372 28.67 -2.11 -5.38
CA PRO A 372 28.36 -2.73 -6.65
C PRO A 372 26.99 -3.44 -6.59
N PRO A 373 26.27 -3.56 -7.73
CA PRO A 373 25.06 -4.38 -7.76
C PRO A 373 25.39 -5.80 -7.26
N PRO A 374 24.49 -6.46 -6.51
CA PRO A 374 24.80 -7.74 -5.89
C PRO A 374 25.28 -8.72 -6.97
N PRO A 375 26.26 -9.57 -6.66
CA PRO A 375 26.82 -10.47 -7.64
C PRO A 375 25.71 -11.37 -8.19
N LEU A 376 25.87 -11.78 -9.44
CA LEU A 376 25.02 -12.82 -10.00
C LEU A 376 25.40 -14.13 -9.32
N ARG A 377 24.42 -14.84 -8.74
CA ARG A 377 24.65 -16.07 -7.98
C ARG A 377 24.08 -17.26 -8.71
N GLU A 378 24.82 -18.35 -8.75
CA GLU A 378 24.23 -19.64 -9.13
C GLU A 378 23.27 -20.10 -8.03
N ALA A 379 22.10 -20.55 -8.45
CA ALA A 379 21.06 -21.01 -7.54
C ALA A 379 20.33 -22.22 -8.09
N VAL A 380 19.72 -22.96 -7.17
CA VAL A 380 18.87 -24.11 -7.45
C VAL A 380 17.45 -23.75 -7.04
N LEU A 381 16.54 -23.71 -8.01
CA LEU A 381 15.15 -23.36 -7.83
C LEU A 381 14.31 -24.62 -7.62
N TYR A 382 13.51 -24.63 -6.55
CA TYR A 382 12.60 -25.71 -6.19
C TYR A 382 11.15 -25.32 -6.49
N GLY A 383 10.47 -26.16 -7.27
CA GLY A 383 9.09 -25.97 -7.71
C GLY A 383 8.99 -25.57 -9.17
N ALA A 384 7.81 -25.75 -9.77
CA ALA A 384 7.58 -25.43 -11.18
C ALA A 384 7.31 -23.91 -11.33
N PRO A 385 8.24 -23.10 -11.89
CA PRO A 385 8.01 -21.69 -12.10
C PRO A 385 6.80 -21.47 -13.04
N CYS A 386 5.80 -20.76 -12.54
CA CYS A 386 4.72 -20.19 -13.35
C CYS A 386 4.18 -18.93 -12.67
N THR A 387 3.54 -18.04 -13.44
CA THR A 387 2.93 -16.84 -12.85
C THR A 387 1.93 -17.23 -11.76
N GLY A 388 2.10 -16.69 -10.56
CA GLY A 388 1.27 -17.04 -9.41
C GLY A 388 1.81 -18.19 -8.55
N ALA A 389 2.91 -18.85 -8.91
CA ALA A 389 3.51 -19.90 -8.09
C ALA A 389 4.23 -19.34 -6.85
N GLU A 390 4.52 -20.23 -5.90
CA GLU A 390 5.55 -20.03 -4.87
C GLU A 390 6.74 -20.93 -5.19
N LEU A 391 7.93 -20.46 -4.88
CA LEU A 391 9.20 -21.13 -5.15
C LEU A 391 10.10 -21.00 -3.92
N ALA A 392 11.01 -21.94 -3.76
CA ALA A 392 12.16 -21.79 -2.90
C ALA A 392 13.42 -21.85 -3.76
N PHE A 393 14.50 -21.22 -3.33
CA PHE A 393 15.79 -21.40 -3.97
C PHE A 393 16.91 -21.50 -2.94
N VAL A 394 17.97 -22.18 -3.35
CA VAL A 394 19.21 -22.29 -2.60
C VAL A 394 20.27 -21.56 -3.40
N ALA A 395 20.92 -20.57 -2.79
CA ALA A 395 21.99 -19.80 -3.39
C ALA A 395 23.10 -19.60 -2.34
N ARG A 396 24.33 -19.46 -2.80
CA ARG A 396 25.42 -19.02 -1.93
C ARG A 396 25.23 -17.54 -1.59
N ASP A 397 25.48 -17.12 -0.37
CA ASP A 397 25.45 -15.70 -0.04
C ASP A 397 26.65 -14.96 -0.63
N ASP A 398 26.61 -13.63 -0.55
CA ASP A 398 27.64 -12.81 -1.18
C ASP A 398 29.00 -13.15 -0.57
N PRO A 399 30.01 -13.59 -1.34
CA PRO A 399 31.33 -13.93 -0.78
C PRO A 399 32.05 -12.71 -0.17
N ASP A 400 31.60 -11.49 -0.46
CA ASP A 400 32.10 -10.27 0.18
C ASP A 400 31.33 -9.90 1.46
N ASP A 401 30.42 -10.77 1.93
CA ASP A 401 29.77 -10.67 3.22
C ASP A 401 30.75 -11.04 4.35
N PRO A 402 31.16 -10.09 5.22
CA PRO A 402 32.13 -10.36 6.27
C PRO A 402 31.59 -11.31 7.35
N ASP A 403 30.26 -11.42 7.48
CA ASP A 403 29.62 -12.20 8.55
C ASP A 403 29.34 -13.66 8.13
N ALA A 404 29.31 -13.96 6.82
CA ALA A 404 29.01 -15.31 6.30
C ALA A 404 29.58 -15.60 4.90
N PRO A 405 30.92 -15.54 4.68
CA PRO A 405 31.54 -15.56 3.35
C PRO A 405 31.38 -16.88 2.55
N ASP A 406 30.92 -17.95 3.18
CA ASP A 406 30.74 -19.29 2.60
C ASP A 406 29.38 -19.93 2.88
N GLU A 407 28.42 -19.20 3.46
CA GLU A 407 27.12 -19.78 3.82
C GLU A 407 26.21 -19.95 2.59
N VAL A 408 25.51 -21.08 2.56
CA VAL A 408 24.51 -21.40 1.55
C VAL A 408 23.14 -21.18 2.16
N SER A 409 22.48 -20.10 1.79
CA SER A 409 21.15 -19.79 2.29
C SER A 409 20.03 -20.45 1.49
N VAL A 410 18.99 -20.82 2.22
CA VAL A 410 17.72 -21.26 1.64
C VAL A 410 16.74 -20.11 1.76
N GLN A 411 16.20 -19.66 0.62
CA GLN A 411 15.24 -18.56 0.58
C GLN A 411 13.91 -19.01 0.01
N CYS A 412 12.82 -18.52 0.59
CA CYS A 412 11.45 -18.80 0.17
C CYS A 412 10.79 -17.56 -0.42
N SER A 413 10.03 -17.72 -1.50
CA SER A 413 9.29 -16.61 -2.11
C SER A 413 8.20 -16.09 -1.17
N THR A 414 8.23 -14.80 -0.86
CA THR A 414 7.23 -14.09 -0.04
C THR A 414 6.20 -13.35 -0.89
N THR A 415 6.36 -13.37 -2.21
CA THR A 415 5.31 -12.93 -3.15
C THR A 415 5.17 -13.93 -4.28
N ALA A 416 3.99 -13.96 -4.89
CA ALA A 416 3.75 -14.77 -6.06
C ALA A 416 4.71 -14.42 -7.21
N VAL A 417 5.19 -15.43 -7.93
CA VAL A 417 6.06 -15.30 -9.10
C VAL A 417 5.40 -14.45 -10.19
N LYS A 418 6.17 -13.52 -10.76
CA LYS A 418 5.76 -12.67 -11.89
C LYS A 418 6.76 -12.79 -13.04
N SER A 419 6.25 -12.86 -14.26
CA SER A 419 7.07 -12.85 -15.49
C SER A 419 7.71 -11.48 -15.74
N ALA A 420 8.98 -11.46 -16.14
CA ALA A 420 9.71 -10.26 -16.51
C ALA A 420 9.39 -9.84 -17.97
N VAL A 421 8.14 -9.48 -18.26
CA VAL A 421 7.72 -9.10 -19.61
C VAL A 421 8.18 -7.68 -19.96
N GLU A 422 8.76 -7.51 -21.15
CA GLU A 422 9.14 -6.22 -21.73
C GLU A 422 7.98 -5.21 -21.74
N GLY A 423 8.24 -3.98 -21.28
CA GLY A 423 7.28 -2.87 -21.25
C GLY A 423 6.77 -2.47 -19.86
N GLY A 424 7.22 -3.10 -18.78
CA GLY A 424 7.08 -2.53 -17.44
C GLY A 424 8.04 -1.34 -17.28
N PRO A 425 7.62 -0.18 -16.70
CA PRO A 425 8.49 0.99 -16.55
C PRO A 425 9.81 0.71 -15.82
N LYS A 426 9.85 -0.34 -14.98
CA LYS A 426 11.05 -0.80 -14.26
C LYS A 426 12.01 -1.64 -15.11
N LEU A 427 11.53 -2.46 -16.06
CA LEU A 427 12.39 -3.26 -16.93
C LEU A 427 13.19 -2.35 -17.88
N GLY A 428 12.57 -1.28 -18.37
CA GLY A 428 13.24 -0.25 -19.18
C GLY A 428 14.23 0.60 -18.39
N ALA A 429 14.07 0.72 -17.06
CA ALA A 429 15.06 1.35 -16.19
C ALA A 429 16.25 0.42 -15.95
N TRP A 430 15.98 -0.87 -15.74
CA TRP A 430 16.97 -1.92 -15.54
C TRP A 430 17.80 -2.20 -16.82
N SER A 431 17.17 -2.28 -18.00
CA SER A 431 17.86 -2.47 -19.28
C SER A 431 18.75 -1.28 -19.64
N ARG A 432 18.26 -0.04 -19.45
CA ARG A 432 19.06 1.18 -19.59
C ARG A 432 20.25 1.20 -18.65
N ARG A 433 20.10 0.73 -17.41
CA ARG A 433 21.20 0.63 -16.42
C ARG A 433 22.27 -0.38 -16.86
N LEU A 434 21.88 -1.53 -17.42
CA LEU A 434 22.84 -2.52 -17.95
C LEU A 434 23.52 -2.09 -19.25
N GLU A 435 22.83 -1.35 -20.11
CA GLU A 435 23.44 -0.72 -21.29
C GLU A 435 24.44 0.38 -20.86
N SER A 436 24.10 1.19 -19.85
CA SER A 436 25.03 2.16 -19.25
C SER A 436 26.23 1.51 -18.57
N ALA A 437 26.10 0.29 -18.03
CA ALA A 437 27.22 -0.48 -17.48
C ALA A 437 28.12 -1.13 -18.57
N ARG A 438 27.63 -1.26 -19.81
CA ARG A 438 28.34 -1.86 -20.95
C ARG A 438 29.26 -0.88 -21.69
N GLY A 439 29.01 0.41 -21.58
CA GLY A 439 29.88 1.47 -22.10
C GLY A 439 30.98 1.80 -21.10
N THR A 440 32.22 1.50 -21.44
CA THR A 440 33.40 1.90 -20.65
C THR A 440 33.38 3.40 -20.33
N LYS A 441 33.62 3.70 -19.04
CA LYS A 441 33.50 4.98 -18.31
C LYS A 441 32.10 5.27 -17.78
N SER A 442 31.90 4.91 -16.51
CA SER A 442 31.20 5.66 -15.46
C SER A 442 30.64 7.02 -15.91
N ALA A 443 29.54 7.00 -16.67
CA ALA A 443 28.91 8.21 -17.17
C ALA A 443 27.40 7.98 -17.27
N LYS A 444 26.67 8.78 -16.49
CA LYS A 444 25.20 8.99 -16.52
C LYS A 444 24.30 8.06 -15.69
N ASN A 445 24.80 7.55 -14.57
CA ASN A 445 23.96 7.46 -13.36
C ASN A 445 24.65 8.13 -12.17
N ALA A 446 25.50 9.11 -12.47
CA ALA A 446 26.10 9.97 -11.47
C ALA A 446 24.95 10.67 -10.72
N ARG A 447 24.76 10.33 -9.44
CA ARG A 447 24.70 11.40 -8.43
C ARG A 447 25.73 12.43 -8.88
N ARG A 448 25.32 13.67 -9.15
CA ARG A 448 26.27 14.70 -9.61
C ARG A 448 27.52 14.54 -8.75
N SER A 449 28.69 14.42 -9.38
CA SER A 449 29.90 14.19 -8.58
C SER A 449 30.00 15.33 -7.57
N VAL A 450 30.57 15.05 -6.39
CA VAL A 450 30.75 16.08 -5.37
C VAL A 450 31.44 17.31 -5.96
N ASP A 451 32.35 17.10 -6.92
CA ASP A 451 33.02 18.16 -7.67
C ASP A 451 32.11 18.93 -8.64
N GLU A 452 31.14 18.27 -9.28
CA GLU A 452 30.13 18.92 -10.14
C GLU A 452 29.13 19.75 -9.31
N ILE A 453 28.71 19.23 -8.15
CA ILE A 453 27.85 19.96 -7.20
C ILE A 453 28.63 21.14 -6.62
N ALA A 454 29.87 20.91 -6.17
CA ALA A 454 30.76 21.95 -5.65
C ALA A 454 31.03 23.05 -6.68
N ALA A 455 31.22 22.71 -7.96
CA ALA A 455 31.39 23.69 -9.04
C ALA A 455 30.13 24.56 -9.26
N GLY A 456 28.94 24.02 -8.95
CA GLY A 456 27.68 24.76 -8.98
C GLY A 456 27.39 25.56 -7.70
N LEU A 457 28.15 25.37 -6.62
CA LEU A 457 27.99 26.06 -5.34
C LEU A 457 28.94 27.26 -5.27
N THR A 458 28.37 28.48 -5.26
CA THR A 458 29.15 29.71 -5.01
C THR A 458 29.54 29.84 -3.53
N PRO A 459 30.81 30.07 -3.18
CA PRO A 459 31.19 30.44 -1.81
C PRO A 459 30.35 31.63 -1.36
N THR A 460 29.68 31.51 -0.21
CA THR A 460 28.75 32.52 0.29
C THR A 460 29.06 32.80 1.75
N ALA A 461 29.20 34.07 2.13
CA ALA A 461 29.40 34.45 3.52
C ALA A 461 28.15 34.17 4.37
N ALA A 462 26.97 34.41 3.81
CA ALA A 462 25.68 34.25 4.47
C ALA A 462 25.25 32.76 4.66
N PRO A 463 24.48 32.46 5.72
CA PRO A 463 23.94 31.12 5.97
C PRO A 463 23.06 30.59 4.83
N ARG A 464 23.23 29.31 4.47
CA ARG A 464 22.45 28.63 3.43
C ARG A 464 21.25 27.90 4.04
N VAL A 465 20.10 27.97 3.38
CA VAL A 465 18.82 27.46 3.93
C VAL A 465 18.10 26.58 2.91
N TRP A 466 17.78 25.36 3.32
CA TRP A 466 16.85 24.46 2.63
C TRP A 466 15.53 24.38 3.41
N LYS A 467 14.40 24.41 2.72
CA LYS A 467 13.07 24.47 3.33
C LYS A 467 12.08 23.57 2.62
N ALA A 468 11.04 23.14 3.34
CA ALA A 468 9.87 22.50 2.78
C ALA A 468 9.30 23.30 1.58
N HIS A 469 9.25 22.66 0.42
CA HIS A 469 8.71 23.27 -0.81
C HIS A 469 7.19 23.06 -0.92
N GLY A 470 6.56 23.67 -1.92
CA GLY A 470 5.09 23.69 -2.06
C GLY A 470 4.43 22.31 -2.02
N PHE A 471 5.10 21.27 -2.50
CA PHE A 471 4.56 19.90 -2.48
C PHE A 471 4.63 19.26 -1.09
N SER A 472 5.74 19.42 -0.37
CA SER A 472 5.87 18.99 1.03
C SER A 472 4.79 19.64 1.89
N ARG A 473 4.50 20.92 1.60
CA ARG A 473 3.40 21.64 2.27
C ARG A 473 2.02 21.13 1.87
N ALA A 474 1.80 20.77 0.61
CA ALA A 474 0.54 20.16 0.17
C ALA A 474 0.29 18.80 0.83
N ILE A 475 1.33 17.97 1.00
CA ILE A 475 1.25 16.72 1.77
C ILE A 475 0.91 17.02 3.24
N GLY A 476 1.62 17.98 3.84
CA GLY A 476 1.34 18.42 5.21
C GLY A 476 -0.10 18.91 5.40
N LEU A 477 -0.64 19.66 4.43
CA LEU A 477 -2.04 20.10 4.41
C LEU A 477 -3.00 18.91 4.27
N GLY A 478 -2.72 17.96 3.39
CA GLY A 478 -3.53 16.74 3.23
C GLY A 478 -3.55 15.90 4.52
N LEU A 479 -2.40 15.74 5.18
CA LEU A 479 -2.31 15.06 6.47
C LEU A 479 -3.08 15.81 7.57
N LEU A 480 -3.11 17.15 7.52
CA LEU A 480 -3.89 17.97 8.45
C LEU A 480 -5.40 17.78 8.25
N VAL A 481 -5.87 17.66 7.00
CA VAL A 481 -7.27 17.32 6.69
C VAL A 481 -7.63 15.93 7.22
N VAL A 482 -6.77 14.93 6.97
CA VAL A 482 -6.95 13.57 7.50
C VAL A 482 -6.97 13.56 9.03
N GLN A 483 -6.10 14.34 9.67
CA GLN A 483 -6.06 14.49 11.11
C GLN A 483 -7.36 15.15 11.64
N GLY A 484 -7.83 16.21 10.99
CA GLY A 484 -9.05 16.92 11.37
C GLY A 484 -10.29 16.02 11.26
N GLY A 485 -10.44 15.32 10.13
CA GLY A 485 -11.52 14.35 9.92
C GLY A 485 -11.44 13.14 10.84
N GLY A 486 -10.23 12.65 11.14
CA GLY A 486 -10.03 11.57 12.10
C GLY A 486 -10.36 11.95 13.54
N ILE A 487 -10.06 13.19 13.96
CA ILE A 487 -10.48 13.73 15.25
C ILE A 487 -12.01 13.87 15.30
N TRP A 488 -12.62 14.39 14.24
CA TRP A 488 -14.08 14.52 14.13
C TRP A 488 -14.76 13.16 14.27
N ALA A 489 -14.44 12.21 13.40
CA ALA A 489 -15.04 10.88 13.38
C ALA A 489 -14.83 10.10 14.69
N ALA A 490 -13.73 10.33 15.41
CA ALA A 490 -13.48 9.68 16.69
C ALA A 490 -14.23 10.31 17.87
N LEU A 491 -14.64 11.58 17.76
CA LEU A 491 -15.40 12.30 18.79
C LEU A 491 -16.91 12.22 18.58
N ASP A 492 -17.35 12.02 17.33
CA ASP A 492 -18.75 11.86 16.92
C ASP A 492 -19.47 10.73 17.68
N ASP A 493 -18.79 9.60 17.88
CA ASP A 493 -19.33 8.40 18.57
C ASP A 493 -19.32 8.49 20.12
N GLY A 494 -18.98 9.63 20.72
CA GLY A 494 -18.80 9.77 22.17
C GLY A 494 -17.59 8.99 22.74
N LEU A 495 -17.53 8.82 24.06
CA LEU A 495 -16.36 8.26 24.76
C LEU A 495 -16.21 6.74 24.51
N SER A 496 -15.45 6.36 23.48
CA SER A 496 -15.27 4.97 23.05
C SER A 496 -13.80 4.55 22.99
N TRP A 497 -13.53 3.26 22.74
CA TRP A 497 -12.17 2.70 22.65
C TRP A 497 -11.33 3.34 21.53
N THR A 498 -11.96 4.00 20.54
CA THR A 498 -11.26 4.73 19.48
C THR A 498 -10.45 5.92 20.00
N TRP A 499 -10.77 6.44 21.20
CA TRP A 499 -10.00 7.49 21.86
C TRP A 499 -8.55 7.06 22.18
N LEU A 500 -8.30 5.75 22.37
CA LEU A 500 -6.93 5.26 22.52
C LEU A 500 -6.12 5.38 21.22
N TRP A 501 -6.77 5.26 20.06
CA TRP A 501 -6.14 5.55 18.77
C TRP A 501 -5.84 7.03 18.60
N LEU A 502 -6.65 7.94 19.18
CA LEU A 502 -6.30 9.37 19.21
C LEU A 502 -5.05 9.62 20.06
N ILE A 503 -4.94 8.98 21.23
CA ILE A 503 -3.78 9.16 22.13
C ILE A 503 -2.48 8.69 21.47
N VAL A 504 -2.50 7.61 20.68
CA VAL A 504 -1.31 7.07 20.00
C VAL A 504 -1.08 7.71 18.63
N GLY A 505 -2.15 7.91 17.86
CA GLY A 505 -2.11 8.38 16.48
C GLY A 505 -1.87 9.88 16.33
N VAL A 506 -2.48 10.71 17.18
CA VAL A 506 -2.37 12.18 17.09
C VAL A 506 -0.92 12.65 17.31
N PRO A 507 -0.15 12.18 18.31
CA PRO A 507 1.25 12.58 18.47
C PRO A 507 2.12 12.22 17.25
N TRP A 508 1.87 11.07 16.64
CA TRP A 508 2.57 10.64 15.42
C TRP A 508 2.20 11.51 14.21
N LEU A 509 0.90 11.75 14.00
CA LEU A 509 0.38 12.62 12.92
C LEU A 509 0.86 14.05 13.09
N VAL A 510 0.81 14.62 14.29
CA VAL A 510 1.35 15.97 14.58
C VAL A 510 2.83 16.05 14.26
N THR A 511 3.60 15.01 14.59
CA THR A 511 5.03 14.94 14.25
C THR A 511 5.23 14.93 12.73
N ALA A 512 4.49 14.09 12.01
CA ALA A 512 4.57 13.97 10.55
C ALA A 512 4.12 15.26 9.83
N VAL A 513 2.99 15.85 10.23
CA VAL A 513 2.44 17.12 9.70
C VAL A 513 3.41 18.27 9.95
N SER A 514 3.93 18.37 11.18
CA SER A 514 4.88 19.42 11.57
C SER A 514 6.16 19.34 10.72
N THR A 515 6.73 18.15 10.58
CA THR A 515 7.93 17.96 9.75
C THR A 515 7.64 18.18 8.27
N ALA A 516 6.53 17.68 7.72
CA ALA A 516 6.15 17.90 6.32
C ALA A 516 5.98 19.39 5.97
N LEU A 517 5.37 20.17 6.85
CA LEU A 517 5.09 21.60 6.63
C LEU A 517 6.33 22.46 6.81
N THR A 518 7.20 22.10 7.77
CA THR A 518 8.17 23.05 8.32
C THR A 518 9.61 22.56 8.36
N TRP A 519 9.92 21.37 7.80
CA TRP A 519 11.30 20.92 7.75
C TRP A 519 12.19 22.00 7.12
N ARG A 520 13.26 22.30 7.84
CA ARG A 520 14.22 23.33 7.48
C ARG A 520 15.59 22.91 7.97
N ILE A 521 16.57 23.00 7.09
CA ILE A 521 17.97 22.79 7.41
C ILE A 521 18.68 24.10 7.08
N THR A 522 19.41 24.66 8.04
CA THR A 522 20.20 25.87 7.85
C THR A 522 21.66 25.56 8.15
N ALA A 523 22.54 25.73 7.18
CA ALA A 523 23.98 25.61 7.35
C ALA A 523 24.58 26.96 7.77
N ASP A 524 25.40 26.95 8.81
CA ASP A 524 26.19 28.08 9.28
C ASP A 524 27.68 27.71 9.50
N ARG A 525 28.46 28.64 10.05
CA ARG A 525 29.89 28.44 10.32
C ARG A 525 30.16 27.25 11.25
N ASP A 526 29.32 27.07 12.27
CA ASP A 526 29.60 26.16 13.38
C ASP A 526 28.92 24.79 13.19
N GLY A 527 27.91 24.68 12.33
CA GLY A 527 27.21 23.44 12.04
C GLY A 527 25.96 23.55 11.16
N LEU A 528 25.05 22.61 11.39
CA LEU A 528 23.73 22.53 10.78
C LEU A 528 22.65 22.70 11.84
N TRP A 529 21.75 23.65 11.62
CA TRP A 529 20.50 23.76 12.36
C TRP A 529 19.43 22.92 11.67
N VAL A 530 18.95 21.90 12.37
CA VAL A 530 17.92 20.99 11.89
C VAL A 530 16.64 21.26 12.65
N THR A 531 15.63 21.77 11.95
CA THR A 531 14.29 21.98 12.52
C THR A 531 13.51 20.68 12.44
N GLY A 532 13.37 19.99 13.58
CA GLY A 532 12.43 18.88 13.73
C GLY A 532 11.04 19.35 14.18
N ALA A 533 10.10 18.42 14.31
CA ALA A 533 8.73 18.73 14.73
C ALA A 533 8.67 19.43 16.10
N TRP A 534 9.50 19.00 17.05
CA TRP A 534 9.41 19.38 18.46
C TRP A 534 10.53 20.31 18.93
N ARG A 535 11.71 20.23 18.31
CA ARG A 535 12.91 20.96 18.72
C ARG A 535 13.77 21.30 17.51
N VAL A 536 14.50 22.40 17.61
CA VAL A 536 15.60 22.71 16.70
C VAL A 536 16.88 22.16 17.33
N ARG A 537 17.65 21.37 16.58
CA ARG A 537 18.94 20.84 17.02
C ARG A 537 20.06 21.49 16.22
N GLN A 538 21.09 21.98 16.90
CA GLN A 538 22.34 22.34 16.25
C GLN A 538 23.25 21.11 16.26
N VAL A 539 23.71 20.70 15.09
CA VAL A 539 24.66 19.62 14.91
C VAL A 539 25.95 20.20 14.39
N ARG A 540 27.05 20.03 15.10
CA ARG A 540 28.32 20.63 14.71
C ARG A 540 28.94 19.90 13.52
N TRP A 541 29.70 20.61 12.68
CA TRP A 541 30.31 20.01 11.49
C TRP A 541 31.27 18.86 11.78
N ASP A 542 31.96 18.87 12.93
CA ASP A 542 32.88 17.83 13.39
C ASP A 542 32.18 16.55 13.84
N GLU A 543 30.89 16.64 14.17
CA GLU A 543 30.09 15.49 14.58
C GLU A 543 29.46 14.77 13.37
N ILE A 544 29.30 15.45 12.23
CA ILE A 544 28.63 14.90 11.05
C ILE A 544 29.57 14.00 10.28
N THR A 545 29.25 12.71 10.20
CA THR A 545 30.02 11.72 9.45
C THR A 545 29.45 11.46 8.06
N ALA A 546 28.14 11.64 7.85
CA ALA A 546 27.49 11.47 6.56
C ALA A 546 26.13 12.19 6.49
N VAL A 547 25.72 12.57 5.27
CA VAL A 547 24.38 13.10 4.97
C VAL A 547 23.76 12.30 3.83
N ARG A 548 22.52 11.81 4.00
CA ARG A 548 21.81 11.01 2.99
C ARG A 548 20.33 11.29 2.92
N HIS A 549 19.73 10.92 1.79
CA HIS A 549 18.29 10.91 1.57
C HIS A 549 17.80 9.46 1.45
N SER A 550 16.83 9.06 2.27
CA SER A 550 16.08 7.80 2.19
C SER A 550 14.69 8.04 1.59
N ASP A 551 13.95 6.99 1.25
CA ASP A 551 12.65 7.08 0.55
C ASP A 551 11.66 8.11 1.13
N ASN A 552 11.73 8.39 2.44
CA ASN A 552 10.84 9.32 3.14
C ASN A 552 11.55 10.41 3.96
N GLY A 553 12.87 10.61 3.88
CA GLY A 553 13.54 11.55 4.81
C GLY A 553 15.01 11.84 4.55
N ILE A 554 15.51 12.93 5.12
CA ILE A 554 16.95 13.27 5.17
C ILE A 554 17.53 12.78 6.50
N HIS A 555 18.62 12.02 6.42
CA HIS A 555 19.33 11.44 7.56
C HIS A 555 20.72 12.05 7.69
N LEU A 556 21.02 12.58 8.88
CA LEU A 556 22.33 13.07 9.28
C LEU A 556 22.93 12.08 10.27
N ARG A 557 24.05 11.46 9.90
CA ARG A 557 24.76 10.54 10.78
C ARG A 557 25.78 11.32 11.61
N LEU A 558 25.70 11.18 12.92
CA LEU A 558 26.65 11.75 13.87
C LEU A 558 27.79 10.73 14.12
N GLY A 559 28.65 10.94 15.12
CA GLY A 559 29.64 9.93 15.57
C GLY A 559 28.99 8.62 16.08
N LYS A 560 29.74 7.80 16.85
CA LYS A 560 29.31 6.46 17.33
C LYS A 560 27.83 6.45 17.77
N ASP A 561 27.00 5.87 16.90
CA ASP A 561 25.60 5.46 17.09
C ASP A 561 24.50 6.51 17.29
N SER A 562 24.66 7.76 16.81
CA SER A 562 23.54 8.72 16.79
C SER A 562 23.15 9.19 15.38
N THR A 563 21.84 9.23 15.12
CA THR A 563 21.25 9.70 13.86
C THR A 563 20.23 10.79 14.13
N VAL A 564 20.29 11.88 13.36
CA VAL A 564 19.22 12.89 13.32
C VAL A 564 18.45 12.68 12.02
N GLU A 565 17.19 12.26 12.17
CA GLU A 565 16.27 12.05 11.06
C GLU A 565 15.33 13.25 10.91
N VAL A 566 15.13 13.65 9.65
CA VAL A 566 14.08 14.58 9.24
C VAL A 566 13.15 13.80 8.30
N SER A 567 12.00 13.38 8.82
CA SER A 567 10.96 12.69 8.05
C SER A 567 9.57 13.17 8.48
N PRO A 568 8.64 13.40 7.54
CA PRO A 568 8.76 13.22 6.09
C PRO A 568 9.24 14.49 5.35
N THR A 569 10.17 14.35 4.40
CA THR A 569 10.68 15.48 3.58
C THR A 569 10.11 15.54 2.14
N GLY A 570 9.26 14.58 1.77
CA GLY A 570 8.57 14.50 0.47
C GLY A 570 8.37 13.06 -0.05
N TRP A 571 7.79 12.92 -1.25
CA TRP A 571 7.64 11.64 -1.95
C TRP A 571 8.36 11.65 -3.30
N VAL A 572 9.58 11.11 -3.32
CA VAL A 572 10.50 11.12 -4.47
C VAL A 572 9.86 10.51 -5.73
N TRP A 573 9.11 9.43 -5.57
CA TRP A 573 8.43 8.77 -6.69
C TRP A 573 7.41 9.68 -7.38
N LEU A 574 6.63 10.43 -6.60
CA LEU A 574 5.57 11.28 -7.12
C LEU A 574 6.14 12.57 -7.75
N GLU A 575 7.19 13.14 -7.16
CA GLU A 575 7.89 14.31 -7.72
C GLU A 575 8.55 13.98 -9.08
N ARG A 576 9.21 12.82 -9.19
CA ARG A 576 9.77 12.33 -10.47
C ARG A 576 8.69 12.09 -11.52
N ARG A 577 7.51 11.60 -11.10
CA ARG A 577 6.37 11.37 -12.01
C ARG A 577 5.78 12.67 -12.55
N LEU A 578 5.88 13.76 -11.79
CA LEU A 578 5.47 15.12 -12.19
C LEU A 578 6.58 15.88 -12.95
N GLY A 579 7.70 15.22 -13.29
CA GLY A 579 8.81 15.81 -14.03
C GLY A 579 9.64 16.84 -13.25
N ARG A 580 9.54 16.84 -11.91
CA ARG A 580 10.30 17.75 -11.04
C ARG A 580 11.54 17.07 -10.45
N GLU A 581 12.60 17.84 -10.27
CA GLU A 581 13.83 17.37 -9.60
C GLU A 581 13.56 17.29 -8.08
N PRO A 582 13.80 16.15 -7.41
CA PRO A 582 13.38 15.99 -6.02
C PRO A 582 14.14 16.91 -5.06
N HIS A 583 13.41 17.79 -4.36
CA HIS A 583 14.03 18.89 -3.62
C HIS A 583 14.84 18.40 -2.40
N ALA A 584 14.32 17.39 -1.70
CA ALA A 584 14.99 16.79 -0.54
C ALA A 584 16.25 16.02 -0.94
N VAL A 585 16.27 15.40 -2.13
CA VAL A 585 17.46 14.73 -2.68
C VAL A 585 18.54 15.76 -2.99
N ARG A 586 18.16 16.87 -3.63
CA ARG A 586 19.09 17.98 -3.91
C ARG A 586 19.65 18.61 -2.64
N ALA A 587 18.82 18.79 -1.60
CA ALA A 587 19.29 19.31 -0.32
C ALA A 587 20.33 18.39 0.34
N ALA A 588 20.10 17.08 0.31
CA ALA A 588 21.07 16.10 0.84
C ALA A 588 22.38 16.07 0.04
N GLU A 589 22.31 16.21 -1.29
CA GLU A 589 23.47 16.28 -2.19
C GLU A 589 24.32 17.54 -1.93
N GLU A 590 23.68 18.72 -1.80
CA GLU A 590 24.36 19.99 -1.50
C GLU A 590 24.99 19.97 -0.09
N LEU A 591 24.30 19.40 0.90
CA LEU A 591 24.83 19.21 2.26
C LEU A 591 26.03 18.25 2.29
N GLY A 592 25.98 17.17 1.50
CA GLY A 592 27.11 16.26 1.34
C GLY A 592 28.34 16.95 0.74
N ALA A 593 28.15 17.86 -0.22
CA ALA A 593 29.23 18.64 -0.80
C ALA A 593 29.88 19.61 0.21
N LEU A 594 29.08 20.27 1.06
CA LEU A 594 29.60 21.14 2.14
C LEU A 594 30.38 20.39 3.22
N LEU A 595 30.01 19.13 3.46
CA LEU A 595 30.73 18.28 4.40
C LEU A 595 32.13 17.94 3.87
N LEU A 596 32.22 17.54 2.60
CA LEU A 596 33.45 17.11 1.94
C LEU A 596 34.37 18.25 1.49
N ARG A 597 33.82 19.47 1.29
CA ARG A 597 34.56 20.67 0.90
C ARG A 597 34.36 21.78 1.94
N PRO A 598 35.20 21.83 3.00
CA PRO A 598 35.05 22.83 4.07
C PRO A 598 35.14 24.29 3.58
N GLU A 599 35.85 24.51 2.47
CA GLU A 599 36.01 25.81 1.81
C GLU A 599 34.70 26.41 1.27
N LEU A 600 33.64 25.61 1.13
CA LEU A 600 32.31 26.03 0.68
C LEU A 600 31.35 26.37 1.82
N ARG A 601 31.76 26.14 3.08
CA ARG A 601 30.91 26.38 4.25
C ARG A 601 30.67 27.88 4.47
N PRO A 602 29.47 28.27 4.95
CA PRO A 602 29.20 29.67 5.30
C PRO A 602 30.15 30.20 6.38
N LEU A 603 30.48 31.49 6.32
CA LEU A 603 31.42 32.13 7.26
C LEU A 603 30.68 32.82 8.42
N GLU A 604 29.41 33.16 8.23
CA GLU A 604 28.57 33.82 9.23
C GLU A 604 27.77 32.80 10.06
N GLU A 605 27.48 33.17 11.31
CA GLU A 605 26.55 32.45 12.17
C GLU A 605 25.10 32.73 11.74
N ALA A 606 24.21 31.74 11.87
CA ALA A 606 22.81 31.91 11.54
C ALA A 606 22.10 32.79 12.59
N PRO A 607 21.49 33.94 12.23
CA PRO A 607 20.67 34.71 13.16
C PRO A 607 19.47 33.87 13.59
N THR A 608 18.95 34.11 14.80
CA THR A 608 17.84 33.33 15.41
C THR A 608 16.63 33.17 14.49
N ALA A 609 16.28 34.19 13.71
CA ALA A 609 15.20 34.14 12.72
C ALA A 609 15.41 33.11 11.57
N ARG A 610 16.64 32.64 11.36
CA ARG A 610 17.02 31.67 10.31
C ARG A 610 17.28 30.25 10.84
N GLN A 611 17.31 30.05 12.16
CA GLN A 611 17.52 28.75 12.81
C GLN A 611 16.28 27.83 12.72
N GLY A 612 15.10 28.42 12.44
CA GLY A 612 13.82 27.72 12.33
C GLY A 612 13.04 27.74 13.63
N MET A 613 11.76 27.32 13.58
CA MET A 613 10.87 27.28 14.74
C MET A 613 10.14 25.93 14.74
N PRO A 614 10.09 25.20 15.88
CA PRO A 614 9.36 23.94 15.95
C PRO A 614 7.86 24.24 15.95
N VAL A 615 7.14 23.68 14.98
CA VAL A 615 5.69 23.93 14.80
C VAL A 615 4.83 22.82 15.45
N GLY A 616 5.45 21.80 16.05
CA GLY A 616 4.75 20.75 16.80
C GLY A 616 3.89 21.30 17.94
N PRO A 617 4.43 22.11 18.88
CA PRO A 617 3.64 22.68 19.98
C PRO A 617 2.40 23.49 19.54
N PRO A 618 2.48 24.44 18.58
CA PRO A 618 1.27 25.14 18.12
C PRO A 618 0.30 24.22 17.36
N LEU A 619 0.78 23.19 16.65
CA LEU A 619 -0.11 22.19 16.03
C LEU A 619 -0.83 21.32 17.05
N VAL A 620 -0.20 20.96 18.17
CA VAL A 620 -0.89 20.31 19.30
C VAL A 620 -2.00 21.21 19.82
N ALA A 621 -1.69 22.49 20.07
CA ALA A 621 -2.69 23.44 20.55
C ALA A 621 -3.87 23.58 19.57
N LEU A 622 -3.59 23.65 18.26
CA LEU A 622 -4.62 23.68 17.22
C LEU A 622 -5.45 22.39 17.19
N SER A 623 -4.82 21.23 17.35
CA SER A 623 -5.51 19.93 17.36
C SER A 623 -6.43 19.78 18.57
N VAL A 624 -5.98 20.26 19.73
CA VAL A 624 -6.78 20.28 20.97
C VAL A 624 -7.93 21.26 20.85
N LEU A 625 -7.70 22.47 20.31
CA LEU A 625 -8.76 23.45 20.06
C LEU A 625 -9.78 22.94 19.05
N TRP A 626 -9.34 22.24 18.00
CA TRP A 626 -10.23 21.59 17.05
C TRP A 626 -11.07 20.51 17.72
N GLY A 627 -10.45 19.59 18.47
CA GLY A 627 -11.20 18.57 19.21
C GLY A 627 -12.19 19.16 20.22
N ALA A 628 -11.82 20.26 20.89
CA ALA A 628 -12.74 20.99 21.77
C ALA A 628 -13.88 21.66 21.00
N ALA A 629 -13.61 22.23 19.81
CA ALA A 629 -14.65 22.80 18.96
C ALA A 629 -15.61 21.73 18.44
N VAL A 630 -15.10 20.57 18.02
CA VAL A 630 -15.91 19.40 17.65
C VAL A 630 -16.81 18.98 18.82
N LEU A 631 -16.26 18.83 20.03
CA LEU A 631 -17.04 18.51 21.24
C LEU A 631 -18.05 19.59 21.67
N LEU A 632 -17.96 20.81 21.14
CA LEU A 632 -18.93 21.89 21.38
C LEU A 632 -19.98 21.98 20.28
N LEU A 633 -19.73 21.37 19.12
CA LEU A 633 -20.61 21.33 17.96
C LEU A 633 -21.46 20.05 17.96
N LEU A 634 -20.91 18.95 18.48
CA LEU A 634 -21.62 17.75 18.93
C LEU A 634 -22.30 18.01 20.28
#